data_AF-A0A662D6Y9-F1
#
_entry.id   AF-A0A662D6Y9-F1
#
_cell.length_a   1.000
_cell.length_b   1.000
_cell.length_c   1.000
_cell.angle_alpha   90.00
_cell.angle_beta   90.00
_cell.angle_gamma   90.00
#
_symmetry.space_group_name_H-M   'P 1'
#
loop_
_entity.id
_entity.type
_entity.pdbx_description
1 polymer ?
#
loop_
_entity_poly.entity_id
_entity_poly.type
_entity_poly.pdbx_seq_one_letter_code
_entity_poly.pdbx_strand_id
1 'polypeptide(L)'
;MTDVDNQRKHDLLMEMRPDDAQHDSVSCMYCTVKASEEETVAEDHAIFTQEQHEQLLATAVEKATAEATATADAEVLSLNEKLEAATKELDEAARADADLETQITDRDEADRLAALEGERVAAVQAVVTFSDEQVEKRKESWSKMDDEAFVAYLEDIKEAAKASESDDDDDDDDDAPETSFDGTRTTADDKSKEVSALAGFFSSNLDLAAQS
;
A
#
# COMPACT_ATOMS: atom_id res chain seq x y z
N MET A 1 -5.84 48.02 26.51
CA MET A 1 -7.31 47.94 26.37
C MET A 1 -7.81 49.36 26.36
N THR A 2 -8.27 49.83 25.21
CA THR A 2 -8.75 51.21 25.00
C THR A 2 -10.16 51.35 25.58
N ASP A 3 -10.52 52.51 26.12
CA ASP A 3 -11.83 52.78 26.75
C ASP A 3 -13.05 52.38 25.89
N VAL A 4 -12.88 52.37 24.57
CA VAL A 4 -13.89 51.93 23.58
C VAL A 4 -14.29 50.46 23.74
N ASP A 5 -13.35 49.57 24.07
CA ASP A 5 -13.64 48.14 24.25
C ASP A 5 -14.42 47.87 25.54
N ASN A 6 -14.22 48.71 26.55
CA ASN A 6 -14.90 48.61 27.83
C ASN A 6 -16.33 49.15 27.74
N GLN A 7 -16.54 50.25 27.00
CA GLN A 7 -17.88 50.77 26.72
C GLN A 7 -18.73 49.74 25.95
N ARG A 8 -18.13 49.11 24.93
CA ARG A 8 -18.86 48.11 24.13
C ARG A 8 -19.27 46.88 24.96
N LYS A 9 -18.46 46.46 25.93
CA LYS A 9 -18.79 45.36 26.84
C LYS A 9 -19.87 45.76 27.85
N HIS A 10 -19.80 46.99 28.34
CA HIS A 10 -20.83 47.55 29.22
C HIS A 10 -22.20 47.57 28.54
N ASP A 11 -22.27 48.07 27.31
CA ASP A 11 -23.54 48.20 26.59
C ASP A 11 -24.13 46.82 26.26
N LEU A 12 -23.28 45.83 25.96
CA LEU A 12 -23.72 44.44 25.73
C LEU A 12 -24.29 43.79 27.01
N LEU A 13 -23.72 44.10 28.17
CA LEU A 13 -24.23 43.62 29.47
C LEU A 13 -25.56 44.30 29.84
N MET A 14 -25.76 45.54 29.40
CA MET A 14 -27.01 46.26 29.57
C MET A 14 -28.14 45.72 28.69
N GLU A 15 -27.82 45.27 27.48
CA GLU A 15 -28.79 44.69 26.55
C GLU A 15 -29.27 43.29 26.98
N MET A 16 -28.40 42.52 27.64
CA MET A 16 -28.76 41.19 28.17
C MET A 16 -29.34 41.23 29.59
N ARG A 17 -29.60 42.44 30.11
CA ARG A 17 -30.13 42.62 31.46
C ARG A 17 -31.62 42.22 31.49
N PRO A 18 -32.07 41.37 32.44
CA PRO A 18 -33.49 41.08 32.61
C PRO A 18 -34.30 42.32 33.01
N ASP A 19 -35.59 42.33 32.67
CA ASP A 19 -36.49 43.48 32.77
C ASP A 19 -36.66 44.04 34.20
N ASP A 20 -36.40 43.21 35.22
CA ASP A 20 -36.53 43.52 36.65
C ASP A 20 -35.23 43.99 37.32
N ALA A 21 -34.07 43.82 36.67
CA ALA A 21 -32.81 44.32 37.20
C ALA A 21 -32.74 45.85 37.09
N GLN A 22 -31.95 46.52 37.93
CA GLN A 22 -31.69 47.96 37.81
C GLN A 22 -30.22 48.21 37.49
N HIS A 23 -29.93 49.31 36.80
CA HIS A 23 -28.57 49.70 36.46
C HIS A 23 -28.30 51.09 37.02
N ASP A 24 -27.37 51.16 37.97
CA ASP A 24 -26.93 52.42 38.54
C ASP A 24 -25.84 53.03 37.67
N SER A 25 -26.27 53.98 36.85
CA SER A 25 -25.42 54.74 35.96
C SER A 25 -24.44 55.69 36.68
N VAL A 26 -24.61 55.94 37.99
CA VAL A 26 -23.72 56.78 38.82
C VAL A 26 -22.55 55.97 39.39
N SER A 27 -22.80 54.74 39.84
CA SER A 27 -21.78 53.82 40.37
C SER A 27 -21.05 53.05 39.27
N CYS A 28 -21.66 52.91 38.10
CA CYS A 28 -21.02 52.22 36.99
C CYS A 28 -19.88 53.06 36.40
N MET A 29 -18.64 52.61 36.61
CA MET A 29 -17.41 53.22 36.08
C MET A 29 -17.39 53.36 34.54
N TYR A 30 -18.25 52.62 33.84
CA TYR A 30 -18.41 52.64 32.39
C TYR A 30 -19.65 53.43 31.93
N CYS A 31 -20.45 53.94 32.86
CA CYS A 31 -21.49 54.90 32.54
C CYS A 31 -20.96 56.32 32.61
N THR A 32 -21.10 57.02 31.50
CA THR A 32 -20.68 58.42 31.37
C THR A 32 -21.81 59.34 31.84
N VAL A 33 -22.12 59.34 33.14
CA VAL A 33 -23.21 60.16 33.70
C VAL A 33 -22.72 61.51 34.22
N LYS A 34 -23.32 62.58 33.70
CA LYS A 34 -23.31 63.92 34.32
C LYS A 34 -24.07 63.82 35.64
N ALA A 35 -23.35 63.96 36.74
CA ALA A 35 -23.87 63.91 38.10
C ALA A 35 -25.03 64.88 38.33
N SER A 36 -26.16 64.36 38.82
CA SER A 36 -27.06 65.10 39.71
C SER A 36 -27.20 64.27 40.99
N GLU A 37 -26.71 64.84 42.08
CA GLU A 37 -26.79 64.29 43.44
C GLU A 37 -28.26 64.12 43.85
N GLU A 38 -28.60 62.96 44.42
CA GLU A 38 -29.54 62.89 45.54
C GLU A 38 -29.25 61.62 46.37
N GLU A 39 -29.02 61.88 47.66
CA GLU A 39 -28.68 60.94 48.71
C GLU A 39 -29.95 60.22 49.19
N THR A 40 -30.03 58.90 48.97
CA THR A 40 -30.92 58.03 49.74
C THR A 40 -30.16 56.78 50.18
N VAL A 41 -29.82 56.73 51.46
CA VAL A 41 -29.47 55.50 52.17
C VAL A 41 -30.75 54.66 52.28
N ALA A 42 -30.85 53.61 51.46
CA ALA A 42 -31.81 52.53 51.62
C ALA A 42 -31.08 51.19 51.46
N GLU A 43 -31.18 50.37 52.50
CA GLU A 43 -30.71 48.99 52.59
C GLU A 43 -31.28 48.16 51.43
N ASP A 44 -30.46 47.73 50.47
CA ASP A 44 -30.84 46.64 49.56
C ASP A 44 -29.62 45.97 48.92
N HIS A 45 -28.73 45.44 49.77
CA HIS A 45 -27.81 44.40 49.31
C HIS A 45 -28.65 43.14 49.09
N ALA A 46 -28.90 42.76 47.84
CA ALA A 46 -29.43 41.45 47.51
C ALA A 46 -28.41 40.38 47.95
N ILE A 47 -28.51 39.95 49.21
CA ILE A 47 -27.78 38.79 49.73
C ILE A 47 -28.52 37.58 49.17
N PHE A 48 -28.03 37.04 48.06
CA PHE A 48 -28.47 35.73 47.57
C PHE A 48 -28.44 34.73 48.73
N THR A 49 -29.48 33.92 48.87
CA THR A 49 -29.44 32.84 49.84
C THR A 49 -28.36 31.84 49.43
N GLN A 50 -27.78 31.13 50.39
CA GLN A 50 -26.79 30.08 50.11
C GLN A 50 -27.33 29.07 49.07
N GLU A 51 -28.61 28.74 49.16
CA GLU A 51 -29.31 27.85 48.23
C GLU A 51 -29.33 28.41 46.79
N GLN A 52 -29.56 29.71 46.60
CA GLN A 52 -29.52 30.36 45.28
C GLN A 52 -28.11 30.38 44.69
N HIS A 53 -27.08 30.58 45.51
CA HIS A 53 -25.68 30.46 45.07
C HIS A 53 -25.34 29.03 44.62
N GLU A 54 -25.73 28.03 45.42
CA GLU A 54 -25.49 26.62 45.11
C GLU A 54 -26.21 26.21 43.83
N GLN A 55 -27.44 26.70 43.59
CA GLN A 55 -28.18 26.42 42.36
C GLN A 55 -27.52 27.05 41.13
N LEU A 56 -27.08 28.31 41.21
CA LEU A 56 -26.37 28.97 40.10
C LEU A 56 -25.03 28.30 39.79
N LEU A 57 -24.29 27.88 40.82
CA LEU A 57 -23.05 27.14 40.66
C LEU A 57 -23.29 25.77 40.01
N ALA A 58 -24.32 25.04 40.46
CA ALA A 58 -24.68 23.75 39.88
C ALA A 58 -25.01 23.88 38.38
N THR A 59 -25.84 24.87 38.00
CA THR A 59 -26.18 25.13 36.59
C THR A 59 -24.97 25.54 35.76
N ALA A 60 -24.08 26.38 36.31
CA ALA A 60 -22.86 26.78 35.62
C ALA A 60 -21.91 25.61 35.40
N VAL A 61 -21.75 24.72 36.39
CA VAL A 61 -20.92 23.51 36.28
C VAL A 61 -21.53 22.53 35.28
N GLU A 62 -22.83 22.30 35.31
CA GLU A 62 -23.52 21.43 34.36
C GLU A 62 -23.33 21.92 32.93
N LYS A 63 -23.54 23.23 32.68
CA LYS A 63 -23.34 23.83 31.37
C LYS A 63 -21.89 23.73 30.91
N ALA A 64 -20.93 24.07 31.76
CA ALA A 64 -19.51 23.97 31.43
C ALA A 64 -19.10 22.52 31.13
N THR A 65 -19.67 21.54 31.85
CA THR A 65 -19.40 20.11 31.61
C THR A 65 -20.00 19.63 30.30
N ALA A 66 -21.22 20.08 29.97
CA ALA A 66 -21.88 19.74 28.71
C ALA A 66 -21.10 20.33 27.51
N GLU A 67 -20.67 21.59 27.59
CA GLU A 67 -19.87 22.24 26.55
C GLU A 67 -18.49 21.58 26.39
N ALA A 68 -17.83 21.24 27.51
CA ALA A 68 -16.54 20.55 27.48
C ALA A 68 -16.67 19.14 26.87
N THR A 69 -17.70 18.38 27.25
CA THR A 69 -17.98 17.05 26.70
C THR A 69 -18.27 17.13 25.20
N ALA A 70 -19.12 18.06 24.77
CA ALA A 70 -19.44 18.24 23.35
C ALA A 70 -18.21 18.61 22.52
N THR A 71 -17.32 19.44 23.06
CA THR A 71 -16.06 19.81 22.40
C THR A 71 -15.13 18.60 22.30
N ALA A 72 -14.96 17.85 23.39
CA ALA A 72 -14.12 16.65 23.41
C ALA A 72 -14.64 15.58 22.45
N ASP A 73 -15.95 15.34 22.39
CA ASP A 73 -16.56 14.38 21.47
C ASP A 73 -16.34 14.78 20.01
N ALA A 74 -16.47 16.08 19.69
CA ALA A 74 -16.18 16.60 18.35
C ALA A 74 -14.70 16.43 17.96
N GLU A 75 -13.78 16.68 18.89
CA GLU A 75 -12.35 16.45 18.67
C GLU A 75 -12.01 14.97 18.48
N VAL A 76 -12.59 14.09 19.29
CA VAL A 76 -12.40 12.64 19.17
C VAL A 76 -12.90 12.13 17.82
N LEU A 77 -14.08 12.57 17.38
CA LEU A 77 -14.60 12.23 16.05
C LEU A 77 -13.66 12.71 14.95
N SER A 78 -13.23 13.97 14.99
CA SER A 78 -12.31 14.52 13.99
C SER A 78 -10.96 13.78 13.96
N LEU A 79 -10.42 13.40 15.12
CA LEU A 79 -9.17 12.65 15.20
C LEU A 79 -9.33 11.23 14.67
N ASN A 80 -10.45 10.57 14.94
CA ASN A 80 -10.74 9.24 14.41
C ASN A 80 -10.86 9.26 12.88
N GLU A 81 -11.55 10.26 12.30
CA GLU A 81 -11.63 10.42 10.84
C GLU A 81 -10.24 10.63 10.21
N LYS A 82 -9.40 11.48 10.83
CA LYS A 82 -8.02 11.70 10.36
C LYS A 82 -7.17 10.44 10.47
N LEU A 83 -7.34 9.67 11.54
CA LEU A 83 -6.60 8.42 11.76
C LEU A 83 -7.01 7.37 10.74
N GLU A 84 -8.31 7.24 10.44
CA GLU A 84 -8.80 6.32 9.42
C GLU A 84 -8.26 6.70 8.03
N ALA A 85 -8.31 7.99 7.67
CA ALA A 85 -7.76 8.48 6.42
C ALA A 85 -6.24 8.22 6.31
N ALA A 86 -5.47 8.54 7.35
CA ALA A 86 -4.03 8.32 7.36
C ALA A 86 -3.66 6.82 7.31
N THR A 87 -4.43 5.96 7.98
CA THR A 87 -4.23 4.50 7.93
C THR A 87 -4.46 3.98 6.52
N LYS A 88 -5.52 4.44 5.86
CA LYS A 88 -5.81 4.07 4.47
C LYS A 88 -4.71 4.54 3.51
N GLU A 89 -4.25 5.78 3.64
CA GLU A 89 -3.13 6.30 2.82
C GLU A 89 -1.85 5.50 3.03
N LEU A 90 -1.55 5.09 4.27
CA LEU A 90 -0.39 4.26 4.58
C LEU A 90 -0.50 2.87 3.95
N ASP A 91 -1.67 2.24 3.99
CA ASP A 91 -1.89 0.94 3.36
C ASP A 91 -1.78 1.01 1.83
N GLU A 92 -2.29 2.08 1.21
CA GLU A 92 -2.17 2.33 -0.23
C GLU A 92 -0.71 2.57 -0.64
N ALA A 93 0.03 3.36 0.13
CA ALA A 93 1.46 3.59 -0.10
C ALA A 93 2.28 2.30 0.05
N ALA A 94 2.03 1.49 1.08
CA ALA A 94 2.73 0.23 1.30
C ALA A 94 2.50 -0.77 0.15
N ARG A 95 1.30 -0.81 -0.43
CA ARG A 95 1.03 -1.63 -1.62
C ARG A 95 1.78 -1.11 -2.85
N ALA A 96 1.75 0.21 -3.08
CA ALA A 96 2.46 0.81 -4.20
C ALA A 96 3.97 0.57 -4.12
N ASP A 97 4.56 0.65 -2.93
CA ASP A 97 5.97 0.36 -2.70
C ASP A 97 6.32 -1.10 -3.01
N ALA A 98 5.49 -2.06 -2.56
CA ALA A 98 5.68 -3.48 -2.85
C ALA A 98 5.55 -3.79 -4.36
N ASP A 99 4.62 -3.14 -5.05
CA ASP A 99 4.45 -3.28 -6.50
C ASP A 99 5.66 -2.71 -7.26
N LEU A 100 6.23 -1.59 -6.80
CA LEU A 100 7.43 -0.98 -7.39
C LEU A 100 8.68 -1.84 -7.14
N GLU A 101 8.84 -2.40 -5.94
CA GLU A 101 9.95 -3.31 -5.63
C GLU A 101 9.92 -4.56 -6.51
N THR A 102 8.72 -5.11 -6.75
CA THR A 102 8.52 -6.22 -7.68
C THR A 102 8.91 -5.81 -9.10
N GLN A 103 8.42 -4.67 -9.60
CA GLN A 103 8.76 -4.18 -10.94
C GLN A 103 10.27 -3.93 -11.14
N ILE A 104 10.95 -3.42 -10.11
CA ILE A 104 12.41 -3.22 -10.15
C ILE A 104 13.11 -4.57 -10.23
N THR A 105 12.72 -5.53 -9.40
CA THR A 105 13.30 -6.88 -9.40
C THR A 105 13.11 -7.58 -10.74
N ASP A 106 11.90 -7.51 -11.31
CA ASP A 106 11.58 -8.10 -12.61
C ASP A 106 12.40 -7.46 -13.74
N ARG A 107 12.56 -6.13 -13.70
CA ARG A 107 13.39 -5.41 -14.68
C ARG A 107 14.86 -5.79 -14.55
N ASP A 108 15.38 -5.80 -13.34
CA ASP A 108 16.78 -6.10 -13.09
C ASP A 108 17.11 -7.55 -13.48
N GLU A 109 16.18 -8.49 -13.26
CA GLU A 109 16.31 -9.87 -13.77
C GLU A 109 16.21 -9.95 -15.30
N ALA A 110 15.31 -9.20 -15.92
CA ALA A 110 15.22 -9.12 -17.38
C ALA A 110 16.51 -8.57 -18.00
N ASP A 111 17.09 -7.53 -17.41
CA ASP A 111 18.37 -6.95 -17.84
C ASP A 111 19.52 -7.95 -17.65
N ARG A 112 19.53 -8.70 -16.53
CA ARG A 112 20.51 -9.78 -16.29
C ARG A 112 20.40 -10.88 -17.35
N LEU A 113 19.18 -11.34 -17.66
CA LEU A 113 18.95 -12.37 -18.67
C LEU A 113 19.36 -11.87 -20.07
N ALA A 114 19.03 -10.63 -20.43
CA ALA A 114 19.43 -10.05 -21.71
C ALA A 114 20.96 -9.94 -21.87
N ALA A 115 21.68 -9.62 -20.79
CA ALA A 115 23.15 -9.65 -20.79
C ALA A 115 23.69 -11.07 -21.00
N LEU A 116 23.12 -12.05 -20.28
CA LEU A 116 23.49 -13.46 -20.42
C LEU A 116 23.18 -14.02 -21.82
N GLU A 117 22.09 -13.59 -22.47
CA GLU A 117 21.79 -13.98 -23.85
C GLU A 117 22.95 -13.65 -24.79
N GLY A 118 23.46 -12.42 -24.74
CA GLY A 118 24.58 -12.00 -25.58
C GLY A 118 25.86 -12.80 -25.33
N GLU A 119 26.22 -12.98 -24.05
CA GLU A 119 27.42 -13.74 -23.65
C GLU A 119 27.32 -15.20 -24.06
N ARG A 120 26.17 -15.85 -23.82
CA ARG A 120 25.97 -17.27 -24.08
C ARG A 120 25.84 -17.56 -25.57
N VAL A 121 25.18 -16.70 -26.34
CA VAL A 121 25.14 -16.80 -27.81
C VAL A 121 26.57 -16.75 -28.37
N ALA A 122 27.38 -15.79 -27.93
CA ALA A 122 28.77 -15.67 -28.37
C ALA A 122 29.60 -16.92 -28.02
N ALA A 123 29.41 -17.49 -26.83
CA ALA A 123 30.09 -18.70 -26.40
C ALA A 123 29.69 -19.94 -27.23
N VAL A 124 28.39 -20.09 -27.55
CA VAL A 124 27.92 -21.20 -28.41
C VAL A 124 28.43 -21.03 -29.84
N GLN A 125 28.36 -19.81 -30.40
CA GLN A 125 28.82 -19.52 -31.76
C GLN A 125 30.33 -19.69 -31.95
N ALA A 126 31.12 -19.58 -30.87
CA ALA A 126 32.56 -19.85 -30.90
C ALA A 126 32.88 -21.35 -31.05
N VAL A 127 31.91 -22.24 -30.78
CA VAL A 127 32.08 -23.69 -30.84
C VAL A 127 31.40 -24.28 -32.08
N VAL A 128 30.18 -23.83 -32.39
CA VAL A 128 29.35 -24.35 -33.48
C VAL A 128 28.69 -23.20 -34.23
N THR A 129 28.64 -23.32 -35.56
CA THR A 129 27.92 -22.37 -36.40
C THR A 129 26.44 -22.73 -36.44
N PHE A 130 25.60 -21.90 -35.84
CA PHE A 130 24.14 -21.93 -36.01
C PHE A 130 23.67 -20.81 -36.93
N SER A 131 22.56 -21.01 -37.64
CA SER A 131 21.92 -19.91 -38.35
C SER A 131 21.30 -18.91 -37.38
N ASP A 132 21.15 -17.65 -37.79
CA ASP A 132 20.53 -16.60 -36.97
C ASP A 132 19.13 -17.01 -36.49
N GLU A 133 18.35 -17.70 -37.33
CA GLU A 133 17.03 -18.20 -36.94
C GLU A 133 17.09 -19.26 -35.83
N GLN A 134 18.12 -20.11 -35.82
CA GLN A 134 18.32 -21.11 -34.77
C GLN A 134 18.81 -20.47 -33.48
N VAL A 135 19.67 -19.46 -33.58
CA VAL A 135 20.15 -18.67 -32.43
C VAL A 135 18.99 -17.93 -31.78
N GLU A 136 18.17 -17.23 -32.55
CA GLU A 136 17.01 -16.49 -32.04
C GLU A 136 15.99 -17.40 -31.31
N LYS A 137 15.79 -18.63 -31.79
CA LYS A 137 14.90 -19.60 -31.12
C LYS A 137 15.46 -20.15 -29.82
N ARG A 138 16.78 -20.08 -29.59
CA ARG A 138 17.45 -20.77 -28.49
C ARG A 138 18.10 -19.85 -27.47
N LYS A 139 18.39 -18.59 -27.83
CA LYS A 139 19.09 -17.63 -26.96
C LYS A 139 18.41 -17.44 -25.60
N GLU A 140 17.08 -17.37 -25.57
CA GLU A 140 16.30 -17.23 -24.33
C GLU A 140 16.37 -18.50 -23.47
N SER A 141 16.41 -19.68 -24.09
CA SER A 141 16.62 -20.94 -23.38
C SER A 141 18.02 -20.97 -22.76
N TRP A 142 19.03 -20.55 -23.52
CA TRP A 142 20.40 -20.49 -23.04
C TRP A 142 20.54 -19.51 -21.89
N SER A 143 19.97 -18.31 -21.91
CA SER A 143 20.09 -17.34 -20.81
C SER A 143 19.39 -17.75 -19.52
N LYS A 144 18.33 -18.56 -19.61
CA LYS A 144 17.59 -19.07 -18.44
C LYS A 144 18.24 -20.27 -17.76
N MET A 145 19.20 -20.93 -18.40
CA MET A 145 19.96 -22.01 -17.77
C MET A 145 20.78 -21.47 -16.60
N ASP A 146 21.01 -22.27 -15.56
CA ASP A 146 22.07 -21.97 -14.61
C ASP A 146 23.45 -22.15 -15.28
N ASP A 147 24.49 -21.59 -14.65
CA ASP A 147 25.83 -21.57 -15.24
C ASP A 147 26.43 -22.98 -15.39
N GLU A 148 26.16 -23.89 -14.45
CA GLU A 148 26.67 -25.27 -14.52
C GLU A 148 26.02 -26.03 -15.68
N ALA A 149 24.69 -25.92 -15.81
CA ALA A 149 23.95 -26.51 -16.92
C ALA A 149 24.40 -25.94 -18.28
N PHE A 150 24.65 -24.63 -18.36
CA PHE A 150 25.12 -24.02 -19.59
C PHE A 150 26.54 -24.47 -19.97
N VAL A 151 27.44 -24.62 -18.99
CA VAL A 151 28.80 -25.13 -19.23
C VAL A 151 28.76 -26.58 -19.72
N ALA A 152 27.96 -27.45 -19.09
CA ALA A 152 27.77 -28.82 -19.54
C ALA A 152 27.22 -28.88 -20.97
N TYR A 153 26.24 -28.05 -21.29
CA TYR A 153 25.70 -27.92 -22.65
C TYR A 153 26.77 -27.52 -23.68
N LEU A 154 27.67 -26.59 -23.34
CA LEU A 154 28.78 -26.22 -24.22
C LEU A 154 29.79 -27.36 -24.42
N GLU A 155 30.03 -28.18 -23.40
CA GLU A 155 30.90 -29.35 -23.51
C GLU A 155 30.29 -30.41 -24.43
N ASP A 156 29.00 -30.70 -24.29
CA ASP A 156 28.27 -31.63 -25.15
C ASP A 156 28.32 -31.18 -26.62
N ILE A 157 28.13 -29.89 -26.90
CA ILE A 157 28.22 -29.36 -28.27
C ILE A 157 29.66 -29.49 -28.81
N LYS A 158 30.68 -29.20 -28.00
CA LYS A 158 32.09 -29.34 -28.41
C LYS A 158 32.42 -30.78 -28.78
N GLU A 159 31.94 -31.74 -28.00
CA GLU A 159 32.17 -33.17 -28.26
C GLU A 159 31.46 -33.61 -29.54
N ALA A 160 30.20 -33.22 -29.74
CA ALA A 160 29.45 -33.50 -30.95
C ALA A 160 30.10 -32.87 -32.21
N ALA A 161 30.60 -31.64 -32.11
CA ALA A 161 31.29 -30.98 -33.22
C ALA A 161 32.59 -31.69 -33.62
N LYS A 162 33.40 -32.12 -32.63
CA LYS A 162 34.63 -32.89 -32.88
C LYS A 162 34.35 -34.24 -33.54
N ALA A 163 33.30 -34.93 -33.10
CA ALA A 163 32.92 -36.22 -33.68
C ALA A 163 32.51 -36.08 -35.16
N SER A 164 31.90 -34.95 -35.55
CA SER A 164 31.55 -34.68 -36.95
C SER A 164 32.73 -34.31 -37.84
N GLU A 165 33.84 -33.81 -37.28
CA GLU A 165 35.07 -33.52 -38.04
C GLU A 165 35.95 -34.77 -38.23
N SER A 166 35.83 -35.79 -37.38
CA SER A 166 36.63 -37.02 -37.47
C SER A 166 36.13 -38.06 -38.48
N ASP A 167 34.99 -37.84 -39.13
CA ASP A 167 34.41 -38.75 -40.12
C ASP A 167 34.80 -38.40 -41.59
N ASP A 168 35.52 -37.30 -41.82
CA ASP A 168 35.85 -36.82 -43.18
C ASP A 168 37.33 -37.06 -43.61
N ASP A 169 38.18 -37.60 -42.74
CA ASP A 169 39.57 -37.96 -43.06
C ASP A 169 39.82 -39.47 -42.81
N ASP A 170 39.87 -40.21 -43.92
CA ASP A 170 40.48 -41.55 -44.17
C ASP A 170 39.55 -42.73 -44.54
N ASP A 171 39.64 -43.04 -45.85
CA ASP A 171 39.74 -44.37 -46.48
C ASP A 171 38.51 -45.10 -47.07
N ASP A 172 38.57 -45.22 -48.41
CA ASP A 172 38.06 -46.29 -49.25
C ASP A 172 38.41 -47.69 -48.67
N ASP A 173 37.57 -48.26 -47.82
CA ASP A 173 37.49 -49.72 -47.73
C ASP A 173 36.07 -50.21 -47.43
N ASP A 174 35.60 -51.03 -48.36
CA ASP A 174 34.43 -51.89 -48.26
C ASP A 174 34.46 -52.70 -46.96
N ASP A 175 33.63 -52.36 -45.98
CA ASP A 175 32.99 -53.37 -45.13
C ASP A 175 31.77 -52.76 -44.42
N ALA A 176 30.61 -52.91 -45.05
CA ALA A 176 29.33 -52.74 -44.38
C ALA A 176 29.19 -53.86 -43.33
N PRO A 177 29.10 -53.56 -42.02
CA PRO A 177 28.71 -54.59 -41.07
C PRO A 177 27.24 -54.94 -41.33
N GLU A 178 26.98 -56.20 -41.72
CA GLU A 178 25.63 -56.77 -41.70
C GLU A 178 25.09 -56.77 -40.26
N THR A 179 24.50 -55.66 -39.83
CA THR A 179 23.64 -55.68 -38.65
C THR A 179 22.30 -56.25 -39.09
N SER A 180 22.07 -57.52 -38.77
CA SER A 180 20.74 -58.11 -38.84
C SER A 180 19.81 -57.28 -37.96
N PHE A 181 18.94 -56.49 -38.58
CA PHE A 181 17.81 -55.88 -37.90
C PHE A 181 16.83 -57.00 -37.55
N ASP A 182 17.00 -57.62 -36.37
CA ASP A 182 15.97 -58.45 -35.76
C ASP A 182 14.83 -57.51 -35.35
N GLY A 183 13.82 -57.45 -36.21
CA GLY A 183 12.58 -56.76 -35.96
C GLY A 183 11.80 -57.43 -34.83
N THR A 184 12.21 -57.22 -33.58
CA THR A 184 11.38 -57.46 -32.40
C THR A 184 10.92 -56.14 -31.80
N ARG A 185 9.91 -55.63 -32.50
CA ARG A 185 8.90 -54.68 -32.06
C ARG A 185 8.39 -55.04 -30.65
N THR A 186 8.93 -54.40 -29.61
CA THR A 186 8.26 -54.34 -28.30
C THR A 186 7.42 -53.08 -28.28
N THR A 187 6.19 -53.18 -28.79
CA THR A 187 5.12 -52.23 -28.46
C THR A 187 4.82 -52.39 -26.97
N ALA A 188 5.36 -51.50 -26.15
CA ALA A 188 4.77 -51.22 -24.85
C ALA A 188 3.57 -50.30 -25.08
N ASP A 189 2.46 -50.95 -25.42
CA ASP A 189 1.12 -50.43 -25.23
C ASP A 189 0.89 -50.11 -23.74
N ASP A 190 0.03 -49.13 -23.49
CA ASP A 190 -0.70 -48.90 -22.25
C ASP A 190 0.03 -48.28 -21.02
N LYS A 191 0.34 -46.97 -21.11
CA LYS A 191 0.33 -46.06 -19.95
C LYS A 191 -0.41 -44.73 -20.23
N SER A 192 -1.43 -44.76 -21.07
CA SER A 192 -2.33 -43.62 -21.32
C SER A 192 -3.35 -43.36 -20.20
N LYS A 193 -3.17 -43.95 -18.99
CA LYS A 193 -4.10 -43.78 -17.85
C LYS A 193 -3.66 -42.81 -16.76
N GLU A 194 -2.46 -42.23 -16.81
CA GLU A 194 -2.02 -41.29 -15.73
C GLU A 194 -2.19 -39.81 -16.06
N VAL A 195 -2.55 -39.44 -17.28
CA VAL A 195 -2.77 -38.02 -17.64
C VAL A 195 -4.16 -37.49 -17.25
N SER A 196 -5.10 -38.38 -16.88
CA SER A 196 -6.45 -37.99 -16.46
C SER A 196 -6.55 -37.55 -14.99
N ALA A 197 -5.51 -37.76 -14.17
CA ALA A 197 -5.54 -37.34 -12.77
C ALA A 197 -5.29 -35.82 -12.59
N LEU A 198 -4.50 -35.19 -13.48
CA LEU A 198 -4.24 -33.75 -13.40
C LEU A 198 -5.38 -32.89 -13.99
N ALA A 199 -6.17 -33.42 -14.92
CA ALA A 199 -7.33 -32.70 -15.48
C ALA A 199 -8.49 -32.58 -14.46
N GLY A 200 -8.58 -33.51 -13.50
CA GLY A 200 -9.55 -33.45 -12.41
C GLY A 200 -9.22 -32.37 -11.37
N PHE A 201 -7.93 -32.15 -11.08
CA PHE A 201 -7.50 -31.20 -10.06
C PHE A 201 -7.82 -29.73 -10.42
N PHE A 202 -7.71 -29.37 -11.70
CA PHE A 202 -8.09 -28.02 -12.16
C PHE A 202 -9.60 -27.82 -12.32
N SER A 203 -10.37 -28.89 -12.58
CA SER A 203 -11.84 -28.78 -12.64
C SER A 203 -12.49 -28.67 -11.26
N SER A 204 -11.94 -29.30 -10.23
CA SER A 204 -12.51 -29.25 -8.87
C SER A 204 -12.26 -27.93 -8.12
N ASN A 205 -11.22 -27.17 -8.49
CA ASN A 205 -10.92 -25.88 -7.86
C ASN A 205 -11.63 -24.69 -8.51
N LEU A 206 -12.18 -24.85 -9.72
CA LEU A 206 -12.94 -23.78 -10.39
C LEU A 206 -14.40 -23.69 -9.88
N ASP A 207 -14.95 -24.77 -9.34
CA ASP A 207 -16.33 -24.79 -8.79
C ASP A 207 -16.44 -24.25 -7.36
N LEU A 208 -15.32 -24.17 -6.62
CA LEU A 208 -15.31 -23.61 -5.25
C LEU A 208 -15.19 -22.08 -5.22
N ALA A 209 -14.77 -21.46 -6.32
CA ALA A 209 -14.67 -20.00 -6.45
C ALA A 209 -15.95 -19.33 -6.96
N ALA A 210 -17.00 -20.10 -7.29
CA ALA A 210 -18.27 -19.58 -7.82
C ALA A 210 -19.43 -19.60 -6.80
N GLN A 211 -19.17 -19.95 -5.53
CA GLN A 211 -20.20 -19.99 -4.47
C GLN A 211 -19.86 -19.16 -3.20
N SER A 212 -18.97 -18.16 -3.29
CA SER A 212 -18.82 -17.14 -2.23
C SER A 212 -19.37 -15.79 -2.67
#